data_AF-A7GZL0-F1
#
_entry.id   AF-A7GZL0-F1
#
_cell.length_a   1.000
_cell.length_b   1.000
_cell.length_c   1.000
_cell.angle_alpha   90.00
_cell.angle_beta   90.00
_cell.angle_gamma   90.00
#
_symmetry.space_group_name_H-M   'P 1'
#
loop_
_entity.id
_entity.type
_entity.pdbx_description
1 polymer ?
#
loop_
_entity_poly.entity_id
_entity_poly.type
_entity_poly.pdbx_seq_one_letter_code
_entity_poly.pdbx_strand_id
1 'polypeptide(L)'
;MSDKAAKNAYYDKNFKDYEILKPRSLEDHVIVKGEEGCDLIGREIKDLVFADCVKGFDEILAQEPQEGEIFKFDDIKIKDEVIKNLKIVIKGYDESNDNLKFDLDKLSLSAPYRYALSNEGFEMNIFLNEEPKRVLEFLSTFEYDYKKEEDRARHIFVFINENMIYEKICK
;
A
#
# COMPACT_ATOMS: atom_id res chain seq x y z
N MET A 1 -10.74 -18.56 33.22
CA MET A 1 -10.06 -18.18 31.97
C MET A 1 -10.42 -19.24 30.94
N SER A 2 -11.18 -18.88 29.91
CA SER A 2 -11.62 -19.83 28.88
C SER A 2 -10.47 -20.01 27.89
N ASP A 3 -9.88 -21.21 27.83
CA ASP A 3 -9.05 -21.62 26.70
C ASP A 3 -9.91 -21.53 25.44
N LYS A 4 -9.75 -20.45 24.66
CA LYS A 4 -10.27 -20.43 23.29
C LYS A 4 -9.46 -21.47 22.53
N ALA A 5 -10.11 -22.56 22.13
CA ALA A 5 -9.49 -23.58 21.30
C ALA A 5 -8.85 -22.90 20.07
N ALA A 6 -7.55 -23.13 19.89
CA ALA A 6 -6.81 -22.69 18.72
C ALA A 6 -7.50 -23.23 17.47
N LYS A 7 -7.82 -22.34 16.51
CA LYS A 7 -8.49 -22.70 15.27
C LYS A 7 -7.44 -22.94 14.18
N ASN A 8 -7.71 -23.88 13.29
CA ASN A 8 -6.91 -24.12 12.09
C ASN A 8 -7.72 -23.74 10.86
N ALA A 9 -7.04 -23.22 9.83
CA ALA A 9 -7.61 -23.00 8.51
C ALA A 9 -7.18 -24.15 7.58
N TYR A 10 -8.09 -24.67 6.77
CA TYR A 10 -7.86 -25.84 5.92
C TYR A 10 -8.00 -25.49 4.45
N TYR A 11 -7.04 -25.92 3.66
CA TYR A 11 -6.94 -25.68 2.23
C TYR A 11 -6.76 -27.02 1.50
N ASP A 12 -7.41 -27.16 0.35
CA ASP A 12 -7.52 -28.42 -0.40
C ASP A 12 -6.37 -28.65 -1.39
N LYS A 13 -5.62 -27.59 -1.76
CA LYS A 13 -4.45 -27.66 -2.65
C LYS A 13 -3.13 -27.56 -1.86
N ASN A 14 -2.00 -27.66 -2.57
CA ASN A 14 -0.67 -27.53 -1.96
C ASN A 14 -0.34 -26.07 -1.65
N PHE A 15 0.58 -25.82 -0.71
CA PHE A 15 0.96 -24.47 -0.31
C PHE A 15 1.40 -23.57 -1.48
N LYS A 16 2.18 -24.13 -2.43
CA LYS A 16 2.67 -23.40 -3.61
C LYS A 16 1.56 -22.98 -4.59
N ASP A 17 0.38 -23.58 -4.48
CA ASP A 17 -0.76 -23.31 -5.36
C ASP A 17 -1.59 -22.10 -4.85
N TYR A 18 -1.20 -21.52 -3.71
CA TYR A 18 -1.75 -20.30 -3.15
C TYR A 18 -0.71 -19.17 -3.15
N GLU A 19 -1.18 -17.96 -3.42
CA GLU A 19 -0.45 -16.73 -3.19
C GLU A 19 -0.70 -16.26 -1.75
N ILE A 20 0.36 -16.18 -0.94
CA ILE A 20 0.29 -15.73 0.45
C ILE A 20 0.71 -14.25 0.50
N LEU A 21 -0.25 -13.37 0.75
CA LEU A 21 -0.03 -11.93 0.85
C LEU A 21 -0.06 -11.48 2.30
N LYS A 22 0.88 -10.59 2.65
CA LYS A 22 0.97 -9.95 3.96
C LYS A 22 0.70 -8.45 3.76
N PRO A 23 -0.58 -8.03 3.72
CA PRO A 23 -0.90 -6.63 3.52
C PRO A 23 -0.35 -5.81 4.69
N ARG A 24 0.55 -4.86 4.40
CA ARG A 24 1.20 -4.05 5.45
C ARG A 24 0.23 -3.14 6.22
N SER A 25 -0.98 -2.94 5.71
CA SER A 25 -2.06 -2.22 6.38
C SER A 25 -2.81 -3.07 7.43
N LEU A 26 -2.59 -4.39 7.46
CA LEU A 26 -3.18 -5.33 8.41
C LEU A 26 -2.08 -6.21 9.01
N GLU A 27 -1.30 -5.65 9.94
CA GLU A 27 -0.09 -6.27 10.51
C GLU A 27 -0.33 -7.65 11.17
N ASP A 28 -1.56 -7.92 11.63
CA ASP A 28 -1.96 -9.19 12.25
C ASP A 28 -2.79 -10.11 11.32
N HIS A 29 -2.76 -9.86 10.00
CA HIS A 29 -3.52 -10.67 9.03
C HIS A 29 -2.67 -11.13 7.85
N VAL A 30 -3.07 -12.26 7.30
CA VAL A 30 -2.52 -12.85 6.07
C VAL A 30 -3.68 -13.07 5.10
N ILE A 31 -3.50 -12.75 3.83
CA ILE A 31 -4.44 -13.13 2.78
C ILE A 31 -3.91 -14.39 2.10
N VAL A 32 -4.74 -15.43 2.03
CA VAL A 32 -4.47 -16.65 1.26
C VAL A 32 -5.32 -16.60 0.01
N LYS A 33 -4.68 -16.42 -1.15
CA LYS A 33 -5.34 -16.25 -2.44
C LYS A 33 -5.12 -17.49 -3.31
N GLY A 34 -6.21 -18.17 -3.61
CA GLY A 34 -6.25 -19.26 -4.58
C GLY A 34 -6.88 -18.82 -5.90
N GLU A 35 -7.02 -19.74 -6.85
CA GLU A 35 -7.65 -19.46 -8.15
C GLU A 35 -9.14 -19.08 -8.04
N GLU A 36 -9.85 -19.61 -7.05
CA GLU A 36 -11.32 -19.49 -6.92
C GLU A 36 -11.76 -18.50 -5.83
N GLY A 37 -10.84 -17.95 -5.04
CA GLY A 37 -11.17 -17.07 -3.94
C GLY A 37 -9.98 -16.59 -3.11
N CYS A 38 -10.27 -15.68 -2.18
CA CYS A 38 -9.30 -15.13 -1.24
C CYS A 38 -9.86 -15.22 0.18
N ASP A 39 -9.07 -15.76 1.11
CA ASP A 39 -9.39 -15.79 2.52
C ASP A 39 -8.52 -14.79 3.29
N LEU A 40 -9.15 -13.98 4.15
CA LEU A 40 -8.44 -13.11 5.10
C LEU A 40 -8.33 -13.85 6.45
N ILE A 41 -7.10 -14.20 6.81
CA ILE A 41 -6.78 -15.01 7.98
C ILE A 41 -6.19 -14.11 9.06
N GLY A 42 -6.86 -14.05 10.22
CA GLY A 42 -6.39 -13.34 11.39
C GLY A 42 -5.67 -14.24 12.40
N ARG A 43 -5.12 -13.60 13.43
CA ARG A 43 -4.32 -14.21 14.50
C ARG A 43 -5.07 -15.22 15.38
N GLU A 44 -6.38 -15.33 15.24
CA GLU A 44 -7.17 -16.39 15.86
C GLU A 44 -6.90 -17.79 15.26
N ILE A 45 -6.31 -17.84 14.06
CA ILE A 45 -5.85 -19.08 13.44
C ILE A 45 -4.41 -19.36 13.88
N LYS A 46 -4.17 -20.58 14.37
CA LYS A 46 -2.86 -21.03 14.79
C LYS A 46 -2.06 -21.62 13.64
N ASP A 47 -2.68 -22.52 12.88
CA ASP A 47 -2.03 -23.27 11.81
C ASP A 47 -2.88 -23.21 10.52
N LEU A 48 -2.20 -23.03 9.38
CA LEU A 48 -2.77 -23.20 8.05
C LEU A 48 -2.37 -24.58 7.53
N VAL A 49 -3.37 -25.40 7.23
CA VAL A 49 -3.20 -26.80 6.82
C VAL A 49 -3.49 -26.90 5.32
N PHE A 50 -2.45 -27.18 4.54
CA PHE A 50 -2.51 -27.43 3.10
C PHE A 50 -2.44 -28.93 2.82
N ALA A 51 -2.69 -29.34 1.58
CA ALA A 51 -2.67 -30.75 1.19
C ALA A 51 -1.30 -31.41 1.39
N ASP A 52 -0.21 -30.65 1.21
CA ASP A 52 1.17 -31.14 1.28
C ASP A 52 1.90 -30.78 2.58
N CYS A 53 1.42 -29.78 3.34
CA CYS A 53 2.12 -29.31 4.53
C CYS A 53 1.23 -28.55 5.52
N VAL A 54 1.79 -28.25 6.69
CA VAL A 54 1.19 -27.38 7.70
C VAL A 54 2.14 -26.22 7.96
N LYS A 55 1.62 -25.00 8.00
CA LYS A 55 2.37 -23.76 8.26
C LYS A 55 1.80 -23.05 9.47
N GLY A 56 2.65 -22.70 10.43
CA GLY A 56 2.23 -21.91 11.58
C GLY A 56 1.87 -20.48 11.15
N PHE A 57 0.80 -19.90 11.69
CA PHE A 57 0.40 -18.53 11.37
C PHE A 57 1.51 -17.52 11.72
N ASP A 58 2.09 -17.65 12.92
CA ASP A 58 3.23 -16.83 13.34
C ASP A 58 4.48 -17.10 12.47
N GLU A 59 4.66 -18.32 11.93
CA GLU A 59 5.75 -18.63 10.97
C GLU A 59 5.54 -17.85 9.66
N ILE A 60 4.31 -17.79 9.16
CA ILE A 60 3.97 -17.05 7.94
C ILE A 60 4.15 -15.55 8.14
N LEU A 61 3.67 -15.01 9.27
CA LEU A 61 3.84 -13.60 9.62
C LEU A 61 5.32 -13.22 9.79
N ALA A 62 6.11 -14.07 10.44
CA ALA A 62 7.52 -13.81 10.72
C ALA A 62 8.45 -13.97 9.51
N GLN A 63 7.98 -14.55 8.40
CA GLN A 63 8.73 -14.46 7.14
C GLN A 63 8.92 -12.98 6.81
N GLU A 64 10.12 -12.58 6.43
CA GLU A 64 10.34 -11.18 6.08
C GLU A 64 9.45 -10.79 4.89
N PRO A 65 8.97 -9.52 4.83
CA PRO A 65 8.43 -8.99 3.60
C PRO A 65 9.45 -9.24 2.47
N GLN A 66 8.99 -9.60 1.27
CA GLN A 66 9.90 -9.59 0.12
C GLN A 66 10.53 -8.19 0.00
N GLU A 67 11.85 -8.12 -0.22
CA GLU A 67 12.60 -6.86 -0.32
C GLU A 67 11.89 -5.91 -1.31
N GLY A 68 11.28 -4.85 -0.76
CA GLY A 68 10.67 -3.76 -1.51
C GLY A 68 11.61 -2.57 -1.58
N GLU A 69 11.42 -1.71 -2.57
CA GLU A 69 12.05 -0.40 -2.59
C GLU A 69 11.12 0.66 -2.02
N ILE A 70 11.69 1.60 -1.26
CA ILE A 70 10.96 2.73 -0.69
C ILE A 70 11.30 3.96 -1.52
N PHE A 71 10.31 4.48 -2.25
CA PHE A 71 10.32 5.82 -2.80
C PHE A 71 9.86 6.83 -1.76
N LYS A 72 10.59 7.94 -1.68
CA LYS A 72 10.21 9.16 -0.96
C LYS A 72 10.39 10.35 -1.89
N PHE A 73 9.57 11.37 -1.73
CA PHE A 73 9.75 12.60 -2.50
C PHE A 73 11.04 13.32 -2.09
N ASP A 74 11.80 13.74 -3.10
CA ASP A 74 13.00 14.56 -2.98
C ASP A 74 12.88 15.83 -3.84
N ASP A 75 13.46 16.93 -3.37
CA ASP A 75 13.65 18.18 -4.13
C ASP A 75 12.41 18.81 -4.80
N ILE A 76 11.20 18.57 -4.26
CA ILE A 76 9.97 19.19 -4.77
C ILE A 76 10.01 20.71 -4.55
N LYS A 77 9.72 21.47 -5.62
CA LYS A 77 9.62 22.93 -5.58
C LYS A 77 8.24 23.38 -6.00
N ILE A 78 7.57 24.09 -5.10
CA ILE A 78 6.26 24.68 -5.32
C ILE A 78 6.45 26.19 -5.53
N LYS A 79 5.89 26.72 -6.64
CA LYS A 79 6.01 28.14 -7.00
C LYS A 79 4.78 28.96 -6.61
N ASP A 80 3.61 28.32 -6.58
CA ASP A 80 2.36 28.92 -6.19
C ASP A 80 2.41 29.41 -4.73
N GLU A 81 1.86 30.59 -4.45
CA GLU A 81 1.79 31.12 -3.09
C GLU A 81 0.70 30.44 -2.25
N VAL A 82 -0.36 29.97 -2.91
CA VAL A 82 -1.51 29.31 -2.29
C VAL A 82 -1.87 28.05 -3.05
N ILE A 83 -1.99 26.95 -2.33
CA ILE A 83 -2.29 25.64 -2.87
C ILE A 83 -3.76 25.32 -2.62
N LYS A 84 -4.52 25.23 -3.71
CA LYS A 84 -5.95 24.90 -3.72
C LYS A 84 -6.18 23.42 -4.01
N ASN A 85 -5.26 22.83 -4.77
CA ASN A 85 -5.34 21.46 -5.21
C ASN A 85 -3.97 20.80 -5.20
N LEU A 86 -3.90 19.59 -4.63
CA LEU A 86 -2.78 18.66 -4.74
C LEU A 86 -3.30 17.36 -5.33
N LYS A 87 -2.72 16.92 -6.44
CA LYS A 87 -3.01 15.62 -7.06
C LYS A 87 -1.74 14.80 -7.19
N ILE A 88 -1.78 13.56 -6.72
CA ILE A 88 -0.70 12.58 -6.82
C ILE A 88 -1.21 11.40 -7.65
N VAL A 89 -0.45 11.01 -8.68
CA VAL A 89 -0.79 9.89 -9.57
C VAL A 89 0.38 8.93 -9.60
N ILE A 90 0.11 7.64 -9.42
CA ILE A 90 1.09 6.55 -9.56
C ILE A 90 0.55 5.57 -10.59
N LYS A 91 1.03 5.65 -11.83
CA LYS A 91 0.71 4.64 -12.86
C LYS A 91 1.55 3.40 -12.64
N GLY A 92 0.95 2.22 -12.86
CA GLY A 92 1.59 0.94 -12.58
C GLY A 92 1.57 0.54 -11.11
N TYR A 93 0.76 1.23 -10.28
CA TYR A 93 0.52 0.85 -8.88
C TYR A 93 -0.13 -0.54 -8.82
N ASP A 94 0.48 -1.43 -8.03
CA ASP A 94 -0.05 -2.76 -7.74
C ASP A 94 -0.73 -2.78 -6.36
N GLU A 95 -2.06 -2.87 -6.31
CA GLU A 95 -2.78 -2.94 -5.04
C GLU A 95 -2.41 -4.16 -4.18
N SER A 96 -1.95 -5.25 -4.79
CA SER A 96 -1.59 -6.47 -4.07
C SER A 96 -0.19 -6.40 -3.44
N ASN A 97 0.70 -5.62 -4.04
CA ASN A 97 2.14 -5.66 -3.73
C ASN A 97 2.71 -4.31 -3.28
N ASP A 98 2.07 -3.21 -3.64
CA ASP A 98 2.56 -1.87 -3.35
C ASP A 98 1.80 -1.24 -2.18
N ASN A 99 2.51 -0.44 -1.37
CA ASN A 99 1.95 0.19 -0.19
C ASN A 99 2.24 1.70 -0.16
N LEU A 100 1.28 2.46 0.32
CA LEU A 100 1.38 3.91 0.48
C LEU A 100 1.17 4.32 1.93
N LYS A 101 2.09 5.12 2.44
CA LYS A 101 2.01 5.75 3.76
C LYS A 101 2.16 7.25 3.62
N PHE A 102 1.32 8.01 4.32
CA PHE A 102 1.37 9.47 4.37
C PHE A 102 0.56 9.95 5.58
N ASP A 103 0.89 11.14 6.08
CA ASP A 103 0.25 11.73 7.26
C ASP A 103 -0.62 12.93 6.85
N LEU A 104 -1.92 12.70 6.70
CA LEU A 104 -2.88 13.75 6.32
C LEU A 104 -3.08 14.80 7.40
N ASP A 105 -2.69 14.55 8.66
CA ASP A 105 -2.81 15.55 9.74
C ASP A 105 -1.87 16.74 9.52
N LYS A 106 -0.92 16.62 8.57
CA LYS A 106 -0.08 17.72 8.10
C LYS A 106 -0.81 18.73 7.21
N LEU A 107 -2.03 18.42 6.75
CA LEU A 107 -2.84 19.28 5.90
C LEU A 107 -4.15 19.69 6.56
N SER A 108 -4.54 20.95 6.42
CA SER A 108 -5.91 21.41 6.68
C SER A 108 -6.73 21.20 5.42
N LEU A 109 -7.51 20.12 5.41
CA LEU A 109 -8.36 19.76 4.28
C LEU A 109 -9.54 20.75 4.15
N SER A 110 -9.78 21.27 2.93
CA SER A 110 -10.97 22.11 2.66
C SER A 110 -12.19 21.27 2.30
N ALA A 111 -11.98 20.01 1.94
CA ALA A 111 -13.01 19.00 1.73
C ALA A 111 -12.40 17.61 2.01
N PRO A 112 -13.22 16.55 2.25
CA PRO A 112 -12.71 15.19 2.33
C PRO A 112 -11.87 14.84 1.10
N TYR A 113 -10.67 14.29 1.31
CA TYR A 113 -9.83 13.84 0.20
C TYR A 113 -10.47 12.63 -0.49
N ARG A 114 -10.21 12.48 -1.78
CA ARG A 114 -10.67 11.33 -2.57
C ARG A 114 -9.48 10.64 -3.18
N TYR A 115 -9.50 9.31 -3.15
CA TYR A 115 -8.58 8.50 -3.92
C TYR A 115 -9.36 7.52 -4.80
N ALA A 116 -8.74 7.14 -5.91
CA ALA A 116 -9.22 6.12 -6.82
C ALA A 116 -8.10 5.10 -7.02
N LEU A 117 -8.47 3.83 -6.88
CA LEU A 117 -7.66 2.69 -7.28
C LEU A 117 -8.28 2.14 -8.56
N SER A 118 -7.45 1.88 -9.56
CA SER A 118 -7.86 1.30 -10.83
C SER A 118 -6.76 0.41 -11.37
N ASN A 119 -7.08 -0.38 -12.40
CA ASN A 119 -6.07 -1.16 -13.14
C ASN A 119 -4.99 -0.26 -13.78
N GLU A 120 -5.26 1.05 -13.94
CA GLU A 120 -4.33 2.01 -14.52
C GLU A 120 -3.41 2.67 -13.47
N GLY A 121 -3.69 2.47 -12.17
CA GLY A 121 -2.88 2.94 -11.06
C GLY A 121 -3.65 3.59 -9.91
N PHE A 122 -2.91 4.28 -9.05
CA PHE A 122 -3.42 5.06 -7.93
C PHE A 122 -3.54 6.54 -8.31
N GLU A 123 -4.67 7.15 -8.00
CA GLU A 123 -4.87 8.59 -8.09
C GLU A 123 -5.42 9.13 -6.77
N MET A 124 -4.78 10.14 -6.21
CA MET A 124 -5.25 10.87 -5.05
C MET A 124 -5.42 12.34 -5.41
N ASN A 125 -6.57 12.90 -5.03
CA ASN A 125 -6.89 14.30 -5.24
C ASN A 125 -7.34 14.94 -3.92
N ILE A 126 -6.62 15.98 -3.50
CA ILE A 126 -6.81 16.68 -2.24
C ILE A 126 -7.14 18.15 -2.54
N PHE A 127 -8.27 18.60 -2.00
CA PHE A 127 -8.62 20.02 -1.98
C PHE A 127 -8.19 20.62 -0.66
N LEU A 128 -7.44 21.72 -0.74
CA LEU A 128 -6.87 22.40 0.42
C LEU A 128 -6.87 23.93 0.20
N ASN A 129 -6.40 24.67 1.19
CA ASN A 129 -6.11 26.10 1.09
C ASN A 129 -4.92 26.39 1.98
N GLU A 130 -3.74 25.94 1.53
CA GLU A 130 -2.52 25.94 2.34
C GLU A 130 -1.37 26.67 1.66
N GLU A 131 -0.41 27.10 2.47
CA GLU A 131 0.88 27.58 1.99
C GLU A 131 1.77 26.42 1.52
N PRO A 132 2.70 26.66 0.58
CA PRO A 132 3.64 25.65 0.06
C PRO A 132 4.36 24.85 1.13
N LYS A 133 4.73 25.49 2.24
CA LYS A 133 5.49 24.86 3.33
C LYS A 133 4.74 23.67 3.92
N ARG A 134 3.44 23.81 4.21
CA ARG A 134 2.62 22.72 4.76
C ARG A 134 2.44 21.57 3.77
N VAL A 135 2.32 21.88 2.48
CA VAL A 135 2.25 20.86 1.42
C VAL A 135 3.56 20.10 1.30
N LEU A 136 4.71 20.78 1.41
CA LEU A 136 6.02 20.13 1.45
C LEU A 136 6.19 19.26 2.70
N GLU A 137 5.72 19.72 3.86
CA GLU A 137 5.71 18.93 5.11
C GLU A 137 4.88 17.65 4.94
N PHE A 138 3.68 17.73 4.35
CA PHE A 138 2.89 16.55 3.98
C PHE A 138 3.65 15.61 3.04
N LEU A 139 4.19 16.12 1.93
CA LEU A 139 4.92 15.31 0.94
C LEU A 139 6.16 14.63 1.55
N SER A 140 6.78 15.23 2.56
CA SER A 140 7.90 14.62 3.29
C SER A 140 7.53 13.37 4.11
N THR A 141 6.24 13.20 4.43
CA THR A 141 5.72 12.00 5.10
C THR A 141 5.33 10.90 4.13
N PHE A 142 5.35 11.19 2.82
CA PHE A 142 4.92 10.26 1.80
C PHE A 142 5.99 9.19 1.56
N GLU A 143 5.61 7.94 1.78
CA GLU A 143 6.42 6.77 1.48
C GLU A 143 5.62 5.85 0.56
N TYR A 144 6.24 5.49 -0.57
CA TYR A 144 5.71 4.53 -1.50
C TYR A 144 6.63 3.32 -1.54
N ASP A 145 6.17 2.21 -0.98
CA ASP A 145 6.89 0.95 -1.05
C ASP A 145 6.35 0.10 -2.19
N TYR A 146 7.24 -0.35 -3.06
CA TYR A 146 6.88 -1.17 -4.21
C TYR A 146 7.85 -2.32 -4.39
N LYS A 147 7.34 -3.40 -4.97
CA LYS A 147 8.17 -4.53 -5.38
C LYS A 147 8.84 -4.24 -6.71
N LYS A 148 10.17 -4.41 -6.76
CA LYS A 148 10.93 -4.37 -8.01
C LYS A 148 10.49 -5.50 -8.94
N GLU A 149 10.06 -5.12 -10.14
CA GLU A 149 9.61 -6.04 -11.17
C GLU A 149 10.20 -5.57 -12.50
N GLU A 150 10.92 -6.43 -13.21
CA GLU A 150 11.60 -6.06 -14.46
C GLU A 150 10.64 -5.47 -15.51
N ASP A 151 9.39 -5.94 -15.52
CA ASP A 151 8.38 -5.57 -16.51
C ASP A 151 7.38 -4.49 -16.03
N ARG A 152 7.52 -3.98 -14.80
CA ARG A 152 6.55 -3.00 -14.25
C ARG A 152 7.24 -1.74 -13.72
N ALA A 153 7.29 -0.72 -14.57
CA ALA A 153 7.67 0.62 -14.16
C ALA A 153 6.51 1.35 -13.46
N ARG A 154 6.84 2.09 -12.39
CA ARG A 154 5.92 2.96 -11.64
C ARG A 154 6.19 4.40 -12.03
N HIS A 155 5.20 5.07 -12.59
CA HIS A 155 5.33 6.48 -13.00
C HIS A 155 4.58 7.36 -12.00
N ILE A 156 5.33 8.17 -11.26
CA ILE A 156 4.82 9.02 -10.19
C ILE A 156 4.76 10.46 -10.70
N PHE A 157 3.59 11.08 -10.56
CA PHE A 157 3.35 12.47 -10.95
C PHE A 157 2.75 13.24 -9.78
N VAL A 158 3.17 14.49 -9.61
CA VAL A 158 2.56 15.43 -8.66
C VAL A 158 2.11 16.67 -9.39
N PHE A 159 0.86 17.06 -9.15
CA PHE A 159 0.25 18.28 -9.67
C PHE A 159 -0.15 19.19 -8.52
N ILE A 160 0.12 20.49 -8.69
CA ILE A 160 -0.30 21.56 -7.79
C ILE A 160 -1.11 22.55 -8.61
N ASN A 161 -2.32 22.87 -8.16
CA ASN A 161 -3.23 23.77 -8.87
C ASN A 161 -3.33 23.41 -10.37
N GLU A 162 -3.47 22.11 -10.67
CA GLU A 162 -3.54 21.52 -12.01
C GLU A 162 -2.24 21.57 -12.84
N ASN A 163 -1.16 22.17 -12.34
CA ASN A 163 0.15 22.18 -12.99
C ASN A 163 1.02 21.03 -12.50
N MET A 164 1.59 20.26 -13.43
CA MET A 164 2.57 19.21 -13.09
C MET A 164 3.86 19.85 -12.57
N ILE A 165 4.29 19.46 -11.38
CA ILE A 165 5.50 19.99 -10.74
C ILE A 165 6.58 18.94 -10.49
N TYR A 166 6.22 17.65 -10.57
CA TYR A 166 7.13 16.55 -10.32
C TYR A 166 6.77 15.34 -11.19
N GLU A 167 7.80 14.66 -11.68
CA GLU A 167 7.72 13.40 -12.40
C GLU A 167 8.90 12.50 -11.99
N LYS A 168 8.62 11.24 -11.69
CA LYS A 168 9.63 10.21 -11.43
C LYS A 168 9.21 8.87 -12.00
N ILE A 169 10.18 8.11 -12.50
CA ILE A 169 10.00 6.73 -12.89
C ILE A 169 10.81 5.85 -11.92
N CYS A 170 10.11 4.92 -11.27
CA CYS A 170 10.67 3.86 -10.43
C CYS A 170 10.60 2.54 -11.20
N LYS A 171 11.68 1.75 -11.19
CA LYS A 171 11.77 0.45 -11.85
C LYS A 171 11.99 -0.64 -10.81
#